data_AF-A0A5W8NHX2-F1
#
_entry.id   AF-A0A5W8NHX2-F1
#
_cell.length_a   1.000
_cell.length_b   1.000
_cell.length_c   1.000
_cell.angle_alpha   90.00
_cell.angle_beta   90.00
_cell.angle_gamma   90.00
#
_symmetry.space_group_name_H-M   'P 1'
#
loop_
_entity.id
_entity.type
_entity.pdbx_description
1 polymer ?
#
loop_
_entity_poly.entity_id
_entity_poly.type
_entity_poly.pdbx_seq_one_letter_code
_entity_poly.pdbx_strand_id
1 'polypeptide(L)'
;MKLRVWHIPQVPMKPFIVEVASVEEGVRVMDALADYDAFQYDNNIKPDYCNANGLEMWDESLTDQDLEEMELTDRWVDWYSECQCYDDPREYIESLKEETTAAV
;
A
#
# COMPACT_ATOMS: atom_id res chain seq x y z
N MET A 1 -1.88 -13.13 7.38
CA MET A 1 -0.98 -12.08 6.88
C MET A 1 -1.41 -10.77 7.49
N LYS A 2 -0.49 -10.01 8.08
CA LYS A 2 -0.79 -8.65 8.58
C LYS A 2 -0.52 -7.67 7.45
N LEU A 3 -1.43 -6.74 7.23
CA LEU A 3 -1.36 -5.74 6.17
C LEU A 3 -1.58 -4.35 6.76
N ARG A 4 -0.88 -3.35 6.21
CA ARG A 4 -1.13 -1.94 6.55
C ARG A 4 -0.89 -1.05 5.34
N VAL A 5 -1.63 0.04 5.25
CA VAL A 5 -1.35 1.13 4.30
C VAL A 5 -0.50 2.16 5.01
N TRP A 6 0.57 2.60 4.36
CA TRP A 6 1.27 3.83 4.72
C TRP A 6 0.88 4.93 3.76
N HIS A 7 0.73 6.14 4.28
CA HIS A 7 0.39 7.31 3.48
C HIS A 7 1.11 8.55 4.00
N ILE A 8 1.84 9.20 3.11
CA ILE A 8 2.50 10.48 3.34
C ILE A 8 1.73 11.51 2.50
N PRO A 9 0.90 12.38 3.10
CA PRO A 9 0.15 13.37 2.34
C PRO A 9 1.06 14.47 1.79
N GLN A 10 2.21 14.74 2.42
CA GLN A 10 3.19 15.71 1.95
C GLN A 10 4.62 15.25 2.20
N VAL A 11 5.33 14.84 1.16
CA VAL A 11 6.75 14.46 1.28
C VAL A 11 7.63 15.70 1.51
N PRO A 12 8.58 15.69 2.47
CA PRO A 12 8.87 14.63 3.44
C PRO A 12 8.11 14.81 4.77
N MET A 13 7.54 13.73 5.31
CA MET A 13 7.06 13.65 6.69
C MET A 13 6.90 12.19 7.12
N LYS A 14 6.59 11.96 8.40
CA LYS A 14 6.24 10.61 8.90
C LYS A 14 4.97 10.09 8.20
N PRO A 15 4.91 8.80 7.86
CA PRO A 15 3.70 8.20 7.31
C PRO A 15 2.58 8.13 8.35
N PHE A 16 1.36 8.32 7.88
CA PHE A 16 0.14 7.88 8.53
C PHE A 16 -0.08 6.40 8.20
N ILE A 17 -0.39 5.57 9.21
CA ILE A 17 -0.49 4.12 9.08
C ILE A 17 -1.91 3.66 9.40
N VAL A 18 -2.47 2.79 8.56
CA VAL A 18 -3.79 2.17 8.74
C VAL A 18 -3.67 0.67 8.54
N GLU A 19 -4.03 -0.12 9.56
CA GLU A 19 -4.13 -1.58 9.41
C GLU A 19 -5.34 -1.94 8.54
N VAL A 20 -5.17 -2.93 7.66
CA VAL A 20 -6.23 -3.41 6.75
C VAL A 20 -6.30 -4.94 6.80
N ALA A 21 -7.49 -5.49 6.56
CA ALA A 21 -7.73 -6.93 6.64
C ALA A 21 -7.43 -7.67 5.33
N SER A 22 -7.34 -6.96 4.20
CA SER A 22 -7.13 -7.56 2.88
C SER A 22 -6.44 -6.60 1.90
N VAL A 23 -5.93 -7.15 0.80
CA VAL A 23 -5.37 -6.35 -0.31
C VAL A 23 -6.43 -5.45 -0.95
N GLU A 24 -7.67 -5.94 -1.09
CA GLU A 24 -8.79 -5.16 -1.61
C GLU A 24 -9.11 -3.95 -0.72
N GLU A 25 -9.15 -4.16 0.60
CA GLU A 25 -9.32 -3.06 1.55
C GLU A 25 -8.14 -2.09 1.51
N GLY A 26 -6.90 -2.61 1.40
CA GLY A 26 -5.69 -1.82 1.24
C GLY A 26 -5.75 -0.88 0.03
N VAL A 27 -6.07 -1.42 -1.14
CA VAL A 27 -6.27 -0.64 -2.38
C VAL A 27 -7.37 0.42 -2.17
N ARG A 28 -8.49 0.05 -1.56
CA ARG A 28 -9.60 0.98 -1.31
C ARG A 28 -9.19 2.15 -0.40
N VAL A 29 -8.40 1.89 0.64
CA VAL A 29 -7.89 2.93 1.54
C VAL A 29 -6.87 3.82 0.82
N MET A 30 -5.96 3.23 0.03
CA MET A 30 -4.98 3.98 -0.77
C MET A 30 -5.66 4.94 -1.76
N ASP A 31 -6.66 4.44 -2.50
CA ASP A 31 -7.42 5.24 -3.47
C ASP A 31 -8.21 6.36 -2.76
N ALA A 32 -8.89 6.05 -1.65
CA ALA A 32 -9.64 7.05 -0.89
C ALA A 32 -8.75 8.19 -0.36
N LEU A 33 -7.52 7.88 0.07
CA LEU A 33 -6.57 8.90 0.54
C LEU A 33 -6.02 9.74 -0.62
N ALA A 34 -5.73 9.12 -1.76
CA ALA A 34 -5.30 9.83 -2.96
C ALA A 34 -6.39 10.77 -3.50
N ASP A 35 -7.63 10.29 -3.57
CA ASP A 35 -8.80 11.08 -3.95
C ASP A 35 -9.04 12.23 -2.97
N TYR A 36 -8.81 12.01 -1.68
CA TYR A 36 -8.94 13.05 -0.66
C TYR A 36 -7.88 14.15 -0.84
N ASP A 37 -6.62 13.81 -1.08
CA ASP A 37 -5.57 14.80 -1.37
C ASP A 37 -5.89 15.59 -2.67
N ALA A 38 -6.34 14.90 -3.72
CA ALA A 38 -6.76 15.54 -4.97
C ALA A 38 -7.93 16.51 -4.74
N PHE A 39 -8.93 16.10 -3.96
CA PHE A 39 -10.04 16.98 -3.57
C PHE A 39 -9.55 18.23 -2.82
N GLN A 40 -8.58 18.09 -1.92
CA GLN A 40 -8.01 19.24 -1.21
C GLN A 40 -7.28 20.21 -2.15
N TYR A 41 -6.59 19.69 -3.15
CA TYR A 41 -5.92 20.49 -4.18
C TYR A 41 -6.92 21.24 -5.05
N ASP A 42 -7.89 20.52 -5.62
CA ASP A 42 -8.92 21.08 -6.52
C ASP A 42 -9.73 22.19 -5.85
N ASN A 43 -9.91 22.11 -4.53
CA ASN A 43 -10.66 23.09 -3.75
C ASN A 43 -9.78 24.15 -3.07
N ASN A 44 -8.49 24.22 -3.41
CA ASN A 44 -7.52 25.16 -2.79
C ASN A 44 -7.47 25.10 -1.25
N ILE A 45 -7.79 23.94 -0.67
CA ILE A 45 -7.63 23.68 0.77
C ILE A 45 -6.15 23.42 1.07
N LYS A 46 -5.49 22.67 0.18
CA LYS A 46 -4.06 22.39 0.18
C LYS A 46 -3.49 22.71 -1.21
N PRO A 47 -2.96 23.93 -1.42
CA PRO A 47 -2.65 24.45 -2.76
C PRO A 47 -1.44 23.77 -3.43
N ASP A 48 -0.64 23.05 -2.67
CA ASP A 48 0.45 22.20 -3.14
C ASP A 48 0.47 20.88 -2.37
N TYR A 49 0.55 19.76 -3.09
CA TYR A 49 0.78 18.47 -2.46
C TYR A 49 1.77 17.61 -3.26
N CYS A 50 2.46 16.73 -2.53
CA CYS A 50 3.24 15.63 -3.09
C CYS A 50 3.00 14.43 -2.18
N ASN A 51 1.94 13.68 -2.48
CA ASN A 51 1.56 12.52 -1.68
C ASN A 51 2.22 11.25 -2.19
N ALA A 52 2.37 10.27 -1.30
CA ALA A 52 2.80 8.93 -1.61
C ALA A 52 2.06 7.96 -0.69
N ASN A 53 1.68 6.79 -1.20
CA ASN A 53 1.14 5.70 -0.40
C ASN A 53 1.56 4.34 -0.95
N GLY A 54 1.44 3.33 -0.11
CA GLY A 54 1.71 1.95 -0.46
C GLY A 54 1.04 0.99 0.52
N LEU A 55 0.91 -0.26 0.09
CA LEU A 55 0.50 -1.37 0.92
C LEU A 55 1.75 -2.10 1.40
N GLU A 56 1.82 -2.38 2.70
CA GLU A 56 2.88 -3.18 3.31
C GLU A 56 2.31 -4.46 3.90
N MET A 57 3.16 -5.48 3.95
CA MET A 57 2.90 -6.75 4.61
C MET A 57 3.94 -7.05 5.68
N TRP A 58 3.54 -7.77 6.73
CA TRP A 58 4.48 -8.24 7.74
C TRP A 58 5.09 -9.56 7.30
N ASP A 59 6.41 -9.56 7.09
CA ASP A 59 7.17 -10.75 6.71
C ASP A 59 7.80 -11.42 7.95
N GLU A 60 7.22 -12.53 8.38
CA GLU A 60 7.74 -13.30 9.52
C GLU A 60 9.03 -14.08 9.20
N SER A 61 9.41 -14.19 7.92
CA SER A 61 10.61 -14.92 7.51
C SER A 61 11.90 -14.13 7.68
N LEU A 62 11.81 -12.79 7.78
CA LEU A 62 12.95 -11.91 7.99
C LEU A 62 13.60 -12.14 9.36
N THR A 63 14.88 -12.50 9.33
CA THR A 63 15.75 -12.64 10.50
C THR A 63 16.30 -11.29 10.93
N ASP A 64 16.83 -11.21 12.16
CA ASP A 64 17.47 -9.97 12.63
C ASP A 64 18.72 -9.61 11.81
N GLN A 65 19.37 -10.61 11.20
CA GLN A 65 20.47 -10.39 10.25
C GLN A 65 19.94 -9.75 8.95
N ASP A 66 18.82 -10.22 8.41
CA ASP A 66 18.20 -9.62 7.21
C ASP A 66 17.81 -8.16 7.45
N LEU A 67 17.31 -7.84 8.66
CA LEU A 67 16.98 -6.46 9.04
C LEU A 67 18.22 -5.55 9.02
N GLU A 68 19.37 -6.03 9.52
CA GLU A 68 20.62 -5.27 9.48
C GLU A 68 21.16 -5.13 8.05
N GLU A 69 21.16 -6.21 7.27
CA GLU A 69 21.66 -6.21 5.89
C GLU A 69 20.82 -5.35 4.94
N MET A 70 19.50 -5.28 5.16
CA MET A 70 18.56 -4.49 4.35
C MET A 70 18.28 -3.10 4.94
N GLU A 71 18.95 -2.73 6.03
CA GLU A 71 18.75 -1.46 6.77
C GLU A 71 17.28 -1.20 7.16
N LEU A 72 16.55 -2.27 7.49
CA LEU A 72 15.15 -2.21 7.90
C LEU A 72 15.03 -1.99 9.41
N THR A 73 14.04 -1.18 9.79
CA THR A 73 13.75 -0.91 11.21
C THR A 73 12.81 -1.94 11.82
N ASP A 74 11.99 -2.59 10.99
CA ASP A 74 11.05 -3.62 11.37
C ASP A 74 10.82 -4.58 10.19
N ARG A 75 9.90 -5.54 10.34
CA ARG A 75 9.61 -6.58 9.34
C ARG A 75 8.45 -6.20 8.41
N TRP A 76 8.07 -4.92 8.35
CA TRP A 76 7.14 -4.46 7.33
C TRP A 76 7.90 -4.24 6.03
N VAL A 77 7.41 -4.85 4.97
CA VAL A 77 7.96 -4.74 3.62
C VAL A 77 6.83 -4.36 2.67
N ASP A 78 7.19 -3.76 1.54
CA ASP A 78 6.23 -3.50 0.47
C ASP A 78 5.51 -4.79 0.09
N TRP A 79 4.20 -4.69 -0.11
CA TRP A 79 3.38 -5.83 -0.45
C TRP A 79 3.76 -6.37 -1.83
N TYR A 80 3.82 -7.69 -1.96
CA TYR A 80 3.94 -8.39 -3.23
C TYR A 80 3.19 -9.73 -3.17
N SER A 81 2.77 -10.23 -4.33
CA SER A 81 2.12 -11.54 -4.46
C SER A 81 3.16 -12.62 -4.76
N GLU A 82 3.52 -13.41 -3.73
CA GLU A 82 4.48 -14.53 -3.86
C GLU A 82 4.10 -15.53 -4.97
N CYS A 83 2.82 -15.83 -5.12
CA CYS A 83 2.36 -16.89 -6.03
C CYS A 83 2.16 -16.43 -7.47
N GLN A 84 1.89 -15.14 -7.69
CA GLN A 84 1.49 -14.61 -8.99
C GLN A 84 2.44 -13.52 -9.52
N CYS A 85 3.50 -13.19 -8.78
CA CYS A 85 4.54 -12.23 -9.16
C CYS A 85 4.01 -10.81 -9.44
N TYR A 86 2.94 -10.39 -8.76
CA TYR A 86 2.46 -9.01 -8.79
C TYR A 86 3.16 -8.17 -7.71
N ASP A 87 3.63 -6.99 -8.09
CA ASP A 87 4.20 -5.97 -7.20
C ASP A 87 3.27 -4.75 -7.04
N ASP A 88 2.25 -4.59 -7.90
CA ASP A 88 1.16 -3.63 -7.70
C ASP A 88 -0.11 -4.34 -7.15
N PRO A 89 -0.59 -3.97 -5.95
CA PRO A 89 -1.83 -4.53 -5.39
C PRO A 89 -3.07 -4.22 -6.24
N ARG A 90 -3.09 -3.16 -7.04
CA ARG A 90 -4.20 -2.84 -7.95
C ARG A 90 -4.27 -3.83 -9.10
N GLU A 91 -3.14 -4.10 -9.75
CA GLU A 91 -3.05 -5.08 -10.84
C GLU A 91 -3.45 -6.48 -10.36
N TYR A 92 -3.05 -6.86 -9.14
CA TYR A 92 -3.47 -8.11 -8.51
C TYR A 92 -4.98 -8.20 -8.31
N ILE A 93 -5.63 -7.13 -7.84
CA ILE A 93 -7.10 -7.13 -7.67
C ILE A 93 -7.82 -7.18 -9.03
N GLU A 94 -7.26 -6.56 -10.06
CA GLU A 94 -7.81 -6.63 -11.42
C GLU A 94 -7.73 -8.05 -11.98
N SER A 95 -6.60 -8.75 -11.82
CA SER A 95 -6.45 -10.13 -12.30
C SER A 95 -7.46 -11.10 -11.66
N LEU A 96 -7.73 -10.96 -10.36
CA LEU A 96 -8.74 -11.76 -9.66
C LEU A 96 -10.17 -11.54 -10.21
N LYS A 97 -10.49 -10.30 -10.64
CA LYS A 97 -11.79 -9.99 -11.26
C LYS A 97 -11.92 -10.61 -12.64
N GLU A 98 -10.84 -10.62 -13.42
CA GLU A 98 -10.82 -11.26 -14.74
C GLU A 98 -10.99 -12.77 -14.65
N GLU A 99 -10.28 -13.45 -13.73
CA GLU A 99 -10.43 -14.89 -13.49
C GLU A 99 -11.86 -15.24 -13.07
N THR A 100 -12.45 -14.44 -12.18
CA THR A 100 -13.83 -14.64 -11.73
C THR A 100 -14.83 -14.47 -12.88
N THR A 101 -14.60 -13.52 -13.77
CA THR A 101 -15.48 -13.24 -14.92
C THR A 101 -15.34 -14.32 -16.00
N ALA A 102 -14.14 -14.87 -16.21
CA ALA A 102 -13.89 -15.96 -17.14
C ALA A 102 -14.46 -17.32 -16.69
N ALA A 103 -14.76 -17.47 -15.39
CA ALA A 103 -15.33 -18.68 -14.81
C ALA A 103 -16.88 -18.72 -14.82
N VAL A 104 -17.55 -17.68 -15.34
CA VAL A 104 -19.02 -17.54 -15.43
C VAL A 104 -19.49 -17.65 -16.87
#